data_AF-A0A6I3H2J5-F1
#
_entry.id   AF-A0A6I3H2J5-F1
#
_cell.length_a   1.000
_cell.length_b   1.000
_cell.length_c   1.000
_cell.angle_alpha   90.00
_cell.angle_beta   90.00
_cell.angle_gamma   90.00
#
_symmetry.space_group_name_H-M   'P 1'
#
loop_
_entity.id
_entity.type
_entity.pdbx_description
1 polymer ?
#
loop_
_entity_poly.entity_id
_entity_poly.type
_entity_poly.pdbx_seq_one_letter_code
_entity_poly.pdbx_strand_id
1 'polypeptide(L)' 'IRELVEEVTIVIVTHNMQQAQRVSEQCAFFLAEQGTPGVIVEYGPTEAMFDEPSDPRTFDYVHGRFG' A
#
# COMPACT_ATOMS: atom_id res chain seq x y z
N ILE A 1 0.01 -1.55 -18.92
CA ILE A 1 -0.86 -1.28 -17.75
C ILE A 1 -1.58 0.05 -17.89
N ARG A 2 -0.89 1.18 -18.12
CA ARG A 2 -1.57 2.50 -18.17
C ARG A 2 -2.67 2.66 -19.22
N GLU A 3 -2.63 1.92 -20.32
CA GLU A 3 -3.72 1.95 -21.31
C GLU A 3 -4.94 1.14 -20.86
N LEU A 4 -4.75 0.08 -20.05
CA LEU A 4 -5.84 -0.77 -19.59
C LEU A 4 -6.59 -0.19 -18.38
N VAL A 5 -5.98 0.71 -17.61
CA VAL A 5 -6.66 1.29 -16.43
C VAL A 5 -7.88 2.13 -16.81
N GLU A 6 -7.97 2.60 -18.07
CA GLU A 6 -9.17 3.30 -18.58
C GLU A 6 -10.33 2.33 -18.87
N GLU A 7 -10.03 1.05 -19.11
CA GLU A 7 -11.02 0.05 -19.52
C GLU A 7 -11.43 -0.89 -18.38
N VAL A 8 -10.54 -1.12 -17.40
CA VAL A 8 -10.76 -2.09 -16.32
C VAL A 8 -10.21 -1.61 -14.98
N THR A 9 -10.85 -2.06 -13.89
CA THR A 9 -10.33 -1.89 -12.53
C THR A 9 -9.24 -2.92 -12.25
N ILE A 10 -8.04 -2.45 -11.90
CA ILE A 10 -6.89 -3.30 -11.58
C ILE A 10 -6.64 -3.26 -10.07
N VAL A 11 -6.57 -4.44 -9.45
CA VAL A 11 -6.18 -4.61 -8.05
C VAL A 11 -4.91 -5.46 -8.00
N ILE A 12 -3.88 -4.95 -7.34
CA ILE A 12 -2.58 -5.62 -7.21
C ILE A 12 -2.30 -5.83 -5.72
N VAL A 13 -2.06 -7.09 -5.33
CA VAL A 13 -1.57 -7.44 -3.99
C VAL A 13 -0.09 -7.76 -4.12
N THR A 14 0.76 -6.99 -3.45
CA THR A 14 2.21 -7.12 -3.57
C THR A 14 2.92 -6.68 -2.29
N HIS A 15 4.09 -7.27 -2.03
CA HIS A 15 5.05 -6.80 -1.02
C HIS A 15 6.14 -5.92 -1.65
N ASN A 16 6.16 -5.76 -2.98
CA ASN A 16 7.13 -4.92 -3.68
C ASN A 16 6.69 -3.45 -3.62
N MET A 17 7.11 -2.77 -2.55
CA MET A 17 6.74 -1.38 -2.26
C MET A 17 7.25 -0.40 -3.33
N GLN A 18 8.44 -0.64 -3.90
CA GLN A 18 9.00 0.19 -4.96
C GLN A 18 8.17 0.14 -6.24
N GLN A 19 7.60 -1.03 -6.55
CA GLN A 19 6.66 -1.14 -7.67
C GLN A 19 5.31 -0.53 -7.33
N ALA A 20 4.77 -0.79 -6.14
CA ALA A 20 3.51 -0.20 -5.70
C ALA A 20 3.54 1.33 -5.77
N GLN A 21 4.61 1.97 -5.28
CA GLN A 21 4.80 3.42 -5.36
C GLN A 21 4.75 3.95 -6.81
N ARG A 22 5.29 3.19 -7.75
CA ARG A 22 5.43 3.62 -9.16
C ARG A 22 4.18 3.40 -10.00
N VAL A 23 3.36 2.40 -9.67
CA VAL A 23 2.28 1.93 -10.56
C VAL A 23 0.88 2.15 -10.00
N SER A 24 0.75 2.39 -8.69
CA SER A 24 -0.55 2.53 -8.03
C SER A 24 -0.96 3.99 -7.89
N GLU A 25 -2.24 4.29 -8.13
CA GLU A 25 -2.85 5.61 -7.83
C GLU A 25 -3.35 5.69 -6.38
N GLN A 26 -3.83 4.56 -5.85
CA GLN A 26 -4.29 4.39 -4.48
C GLN A 26 -3.61 3.16 -3.88
N CYS A 27 -3.31 3.23 -2.59
CA CYS A 27 -2.80 2.12 -1.80
C CYS A 27 -3.68 1.86 -0.58
N ALA A 28 -3.64 0.62 -0.10
CA ALA A 28 -4.19 0.21 1.17
C ALA A 28 -3.18 -0.72 1.83
N PHE A 29 -2.76 -0.39 3.05
CA PHE A 29 -1.84 -1.17 3.84
C PHE A 29 -2.61 -2.07 4.79
N PHE A 30 -2.31 -3.37 4.72
CA PHE A 30 -2.90 -4.38 5.58
C PHE A 30 -1.84 -4.92 6.53
N LEU A 31 -2.20 -5.04 7.82
CA LEU A 31 -1.35 -5.68 8.83
C LEU A 31 -2.15 -6.76 9.56
N ALA A 32 -1.54 -7.93 9.71
CA ALA A 32 -2.11 -9.05 10.47
C ALA A 32 -1.31 -9.27 11.75
N GLU A 33 -2.01 -9.42 12.87
CA GLU A 33 -1.42 -9.83 14.14
C GLU A 33 -1.64 -11.33 14.37
N GLN A 34 -0.76 -11.99 15.14
CA GLN A 34 -0.81 -13.43 15.37
C GLN A 34 -2.19 -13.89 15.85
N GLY A 35 -2.84 -14.76 15.06
CA GLY A 35 -4.16 -15.29 15.37
C GLY A 35 -5.34 -14.38 15.02
N THR A 36 -5.12 -13.26 14.32
CA THR A 36 -6.17 -12.33 13.90
C THR A 36 -6.18 -12.13 12.38
N PRO A 37 -7.36 -11.91 11.76
CA PRO A 37 -7.43 -11.48 10.37
C PRO A 37 -6.73 -10.13 10.16
N GLY A 38 -6.05 -9.98 9.02
CA GLY A 38 -5.43 -8.71 8.65
C GLY A 38 -6.45 -7.58 8.54
N VAL A 39 -6.12 -6.42 9.09
CA VAL A 39 -6.95 -5.21 9.04
C VAL A 39 -6.30 -4.16 8.15
N ILE A 40 -7.12 -3.31 7.53
CA ILE A 40 -6.62 -2.10 6.88
C ILE A 40 -6.14 -1.15 7.97
N VAL A 41 -4.85 -0.88 7.95
CA VAL A 41 -4.19 0.07 8.85
C VAL A 41 -4.33 1.49 8.30
N GLU A 42 -4.12 1.64 6.99
CA GLU A 42 -4.20 2.94 6.31
C GLU A 42 -4.57 2.72 4.83
N TYR A 43 -5.31 3.67 4.26
CA TYR A 43 -5.59 3.70 2.82
C TYR A 43 -5.61 5.14 2.33
N GLY A 44 -5.23 5.35 1.07
CA GLY A 44 -5.28 6.68 0.47
C GLY A 44 -4.43 6.80 -0.80
N PRO A 45 -4.16 8.04 -1.24
CA PRO A 45 -3.23 8.32 -2.34
C PRO A 45 -1.87 7.67 -2.10
N THR A 46 -1.35 6.99 -3.12
CA THR A 46 -0.06 6.32 -3.04
C THR A 46 1.06 7.28 -2.63
N GLU A 47 1.08 8.49 -3.18
CA GLU A 47 2.09 9.51 -2.82
C GLU A 47 2.05 9.84 -1.33
N ALA A 48 0.86 10.09 -0.77
CA ALA A 48 0.70 10.40 0.65
C ALA A 48 1.14 9.24 1.55
N MET A 49 0.79 7.99 1.21
CA MET A 49 1.14 6.83 2.03
C MET A 49 2.65 6.51 2.03
N PHE A 50 3.40 6.94 1.00
CA PHE A 50 4.83 6.68 0.89
C PHE A 50 5.70 7.85 1.35
N ASP A 51 5.23 9.09 1.19
CA ASP A 51 6.00 10.28 1.55
C ASP A 51 5.73 10.72 3.00
N GLU A 52 4.46 10.86 3.39
CA GLU A 52 4.06 11.33 4.73
C GLU A 52 2.82 10.54 5.24
N PRO A 53 2.98 9.24 5.55
CA PRO A 53 1.87 8.42 6.02
C PRO A 53 1.35 8.91 7.37
N SER A 54 0.03 8.76 7.57
CA SER A 54 -0.65 9.20 8.78
C SER A 54 -0.54 8.18 9.92
N ASP A 55 -0.42 6.89 9.62
CA ASP A 55 -0.26 5.85 10.64
C ASP A 55 1.23 5.49 10.85
N PRO A 56 1.73 5.48 12.10
CA PRO A 56 3.13 5.15 12.38
C PRO A 56 3.52 3.73 11.94
N ARG A 57 2.58 2.79 11.87
CA ARG A 57 2.84 1.43 11.39
C ARG A 57 3.08 1.41 9.88
N THR A 58 2.34 2.22 9.13
CA THR A 58 2.59 2.44 7.70
C THR A 58 3.96 3.07 7.50
N PHE A 59 4.28 4.12 8.28
CA PHE A 59 5.60 4.76 8.25
C PHE A 59 6.72 3.76 8.45
N ASP A 60 6.63 2.92 9.49
CA ASP A 60 7.65 1.93 9.79
C ASP A 60 7.78 0.87 8.67
N TYR A 61 6.68 0.46 8.05
CA TYR A 61 6.68 -0.51 6.96
C TYR A 61 7.30 0.03 5.68
N VAL A 62 6.85 1.21 5.20
CA VAL A 62 7.32 1.78 3.92
C VAL A 62 8.78 2.21 3.98
N HIS A 63 9.29 2.56 5.17
CA HIS A 63 10.71 2.88 5.40
C HIS A 63 11.57 1.65 5.77
N GLY A 64 11.00 0.43 5.72
CA GLY A 64 11.74 -0.81 5.89
C GLY A 64 12.23 -1.07 7.32
N ARG A 65 11.56 -0.52 8.34
CA ARG A 65 11.87 -0.82 9.74
C ARG A 65 11.42 -2.23 10.13
N PHE A 66 10.34 -2.72 9.51
CA PHE A 66 9.86 -4.09 9.68
C PHE A 66 9.22 -4.60 8.37
N GLY A 67 9.45 -5.87 8.06
CA GLY A 67 8.98 -6.54 6.83
C GLY A 67 9.62 -7.91 6.67
#